data_AF-A0A7S7NXD5-F1
#
_entry.id   AF-A0A7S7NXD5-F1
#
_cell.length_a   1.000
_cell.length_b   1.000
_cell.length_c   1.000
_cell.angle_alpha   90.00
_cell.angle_beta   90.00
_cell.angle_gamma   90.00
#
_symmetry.space_group_name_H-M   'P 1'
#
loop_
_entity.id
_entity.type
_entity.pdbx_description
1 polymer ?
#
loop_
_entity_poly.entity_id
_entity_poly.type
_entity_poly.pdbx_seq_one_letter_code
_entity_poly.pdbx_strand_id
1 'polypeptide(L)'
;MTDYVLYLHLALGLFLFIALGANKVKQWRGGVMAAALLLVLSGGYNFMTKMKSPPAGWHAGIGIKILLALHVITMAFLIARGGASPEKEARWRKSALGSAVIVILIGLYFSNFAR
;
A
#
# COMPACT_ATOMS: atom_id res chain seq x y z
N MET A 1 3.06 -1.71 22.64
CA MET A 1 3.47 -0.57 21.78
C MET A 1 3.57 -0.93 20.30
N THR A 2 4.08 -2.11 19.97
CA THR A 2 4.28 -2.61 18.59
C THR A 2 3.02 -2.77 17.75
N ASP A 3 1.85 -3.00 18.36
CA ASP A 3 0.61 -3.22 17.59
C ASP A 3 -0.07 -1.93 17.15
N TYR A 4 0.15 -0.81 17.84
CA TYR A 4 -0.34 0.50 17.40
C TYR A 4 0.22 0.89 16.03
N VAL A 5 1.51 0.60 15.77
CA VAL A 5 2.13 0.88 14.47
C VAL A 5 1.55 -0.02 13.37
N LEU A 6 1.19 -1.27 13.71
CA LEU A 6 0.50 -2.16 12.78
C LEU A 6 -0.92 -1.64 12.45
N TYR A 7 -1.70 -1.27 13.45
CA TYR A 7 -3.05 -0.73 13.21
C TYR A 7 -3.02 0.60 12.46
N LEU A 8 -2.05 1.47 12.77
CA LEU A 8 -1.81 2.68 11.98
C LEU A 8 -1.48 2.33 10.52
N HIS A 9 -0.58 1.38 10.28
CA HIS A 9 -0.24 0.94 8.92
C HIS A 9 -1.47 0.44 8.15
N LEU A 10 -2.31 -0.38 8.80
CA LEU A 10 -3.55 -0.89 8.20
C LEU A 10 -4.55 0.24 7.91
N ALA A 11 -4.74 1.17 8.85
CA ALA A 11 -5.62 2.32 8.68
C ALA A 11 -5.17 3.23 7.52
N LEU A 12 -3.87 3.48 7.41
CA LEU A 12 -3.30 4.26 6.29
C LEU A 12 -3.48 3.54 4.95
N GLY A 13 -3.29 2.21 4.93
CA GLY A 13 -3.49 1.40 3.74
C GLY A 13 -4.95 1.43 3.28
N LEU A 14 -5.88 1.30 4.23
CA LEU A 14 -7.31 1.41 3.98
C LEU A 14 -7.71 2.81 3.49
N PHE A 15 -7.19 3.86 4.12
CA PHE A 15 -7.41 5.23 3.69
C PHE A 15 -6.97 5.45 2.24
N LEU A 16 -5.77 4.99 1.88
CA LEU A 16 -5.26 5.12 0.52
C LEU A 16 -6.12 4.35 -0.49
N PHE A 17 -6.54 3.13 -0.13
CA PHE A 17 -7.41 2.31 -0.96
C PHE A 17 -8.77 2.98 -1.19
N ILE A 18 -9.40 3.52 -0.15
CA ILE A 18 -10.68 4.24 -0.25
C ILE A 18 -10.50 5.52 -1.08
N ALA A 19 -9.43 6.29 -0.86
CA ALA A 19 -9.16 7.50 -1.63
C ALA A 19 -9.01 7.21 -3.13
N LEU A 20 -8.33 6.12 -3.48
CA LEU A 20 -8.24 5.61 -4.86
C LEU A 20 -9.62 5.16 -5.37
N GLY A 21 -10.34 4.34 -4.62
CA GLY A 21 -11.65 3.79 -5.03
C GLY A 21 -12.71 4.86 -5.24
N ALA A 22 -12.77 5.85 -4.36
CA ALA A 22 -13.71 6.97 -4.41
C ALA A 22 -13.28 8.08 -5.39
N ASN A 23 -12.17 7.92 -6.11
CA ASN A 23 -11.60 8.93 -6.99
C ASN A 23 -11.35 10.29 -6.29
N LYS A 24 -10.92 10.25 -5.02
CA LYS A 24 -10.71 11.41 -4.15
C LYS A 24 -9.26 11.82 -3.98
N VAL A 25 -8.32 11.15 -4.65
CA VAL A 25 -6.87 11.39 -4.53
C VAL A 25 -6.48 12.85 -4.74
N LYS A 26 -7.01 13.50 -5.78
CA LYS A 26 -6.71 14.92 -6.07
C LYS A 26 -7.25 15.87 -5.00
N GLN A 27 -8.49 15.64 -4.55
CA GLN A 27 -9.12 16.43 -3.50
C GLN A 27 -8.33 16.33 -2.18
N TRP A 28 -7.79 15.15 -1.88
CA TRP A 28 -7.05 14.86 -0.66
C TRP A 28 -5.54 14.80 -0.86
N ARG A 29 -4.99 15.54 -1.84
CA ARG A 29 -3.56 15.44 -2.23
C ARG A 29 -2.59 15.40 -1.04
N GLY A 30 -2.74 16.33 -0.09
CA GLY A 30 -1.86 16.42 1.08
C GLY A 30 -2.01 15.19 1.99
N GLY A 31 -3.25 14.78 2.27
CA GLY A 31 -3.53 13.60 3.08
C GLY A 31 -3.02 12.31 2.44
N VAL A 32 -3.15 12.17 1.12
CA VAL A 32 -2.65 11.02 0.36
C VAL A 32 -1.12 10.97 0.38
N MET A 33 -0.44 12.11 0.23
CA MET A 33 1.03 12.16 0.29
C MET A 33 1.55 11.85 1.70
N ALA A 34 0.93 12.43 2.73
CA ALA A 34 1.24 12.11 4.11
C ALA A 34 1.01 10.62 4.40
N ALA A 35 -0.13 10.07 3.97
CA ALA A 35 -0.44 8.66 4.17
C ALA A 35 0.53 7.74 3.42
N ALA A 36 0.93 8.08 2.19
CA ALA A 36 1.92 7.33 1.42
C ALA A 36 3.28 7.31 2.13
N LEU A 37 3.76 8.46 2.62
CA LEU A 37 5.01 8.53 3.37
C LEU A 37 4.93 7.71 4.66
N LEU A 38 3.85 7.87 5.43
CA LEU A 38 3.64 7.12 6.66
C LEU A 38 3.50 5.61 6.41
N LEU A 39 2.93 5.19 5.27
CA LEU A 39 2.88 3.78 4.86
C LEU A 39 4.26 3.18 4.64
N VAL A 40 5.17 3.92 3.99
CA VAL A 40 6.55 3.47 3.80
C VAL A 40 7.26 3.34 5.14
N LEU A 41 7.15 4.36 6.00
CA LEU A 41 7.81 4.38 7.31
C LEU A 41 7.26 3.28 8.24
N SER A 42 5.95 3.18 8.37
CA SER A 42 5.30 2.16 9.21
C SER A 42 5.47 0.74 8.65
N GLY A 43 5.48 0.59 7.33
CA GLY A 43 5.75 -0.69 6.66
C GLY A 43 7.17 -1.16 6.90
N GLY A 44 8.16 -0.27 6.73
CA GLY A 44 9.56 -0.54 7.04
C GLY A 44 9.77 -0.89 8.52
N TYR A 45 9.15 -0.14 9.44
CA TYR A 45 9.21 -0.46 10.86
C TYR A 45 8.63 -1.85 11.18
N ASN A 46 7.45 -2.18 10.65
CA ASN A 46 6.83 -3.50 10.86
C ASN A 46 7.68 -4.63 10.25
N PHE A 47 8.26 -4.41 9.07
CA PHE A 47 9.16 -5.38 8.43
C PHE A 47 10.38 -5.68 9.30
N MET A 48 11.04 -4.64 9.83
CA MET A 48 12.25 -4.79 10.65
C MET A 48 11.99 -5.39 12.04
N THR A 49 10.80 -5.17 12.61
CA THR A 49 10.51 -5.52 14.02
C THR A 49 9.69 -6.79 14.19
N LYS A 50 8.80 -7.11 13.24
CA LYS A 50 7.87 -8.25 13.33
C LYS A 50 8.34 -9.46 12.53
N MET A 51 9.27 -9.29 11.60
CA MET A 51 9.82 -10.42 10.87
C MET A 51 10.96 -11.07 11.67
N LYS A 52 10.64 -12.15 12.37
CA LYS A 52 11.61 -13.02 13.05
C LYS A 52 11.46 -14.42 12.47
N SER A 53 12.56 -14.99 11.98
CA SER A 53 12.63 -16.36 11.43
C SER A 53 11.63 -16.64 10.29
N PRO A 54 11.72 -15.95 9.13
CA PRO A 54 10.77 -16.16 8.04
C PRO A 54 10.89 -17.57 7.42
N PRO A 55 9.77 -18.22 7.06
CA PRO A 55 9.78 -19.54 6.42
C PRO A 55 10.34 -19.50 4.99
N ALA A 56 10.69 -20.68 4.44
CA ALA A 56 11.20 -20.79 3.08
C ALA A 56 10.21 -20.23 2.04
N GLY A 57 10.70 -19.48 1.05
CA GLY A 57 9.86 -18.84 0.02
C GLY A 57 9.19 -17.52 0.45
N TRP A 58 9.23 -17.15 1.73
CA TRP A 58 8.65 -15.91 2.25
C TRP A 58 9.28 -14.66 1.62
N HIS A 59 10.60 -14.68 1.37
CA HIS A 59 11.33 -13.54 0.80
C HIS A 59 10.78 -13.11 -0.56
N ALA A 60 10.47 -14.07 -1.44
CA ALA A 60 9.90 -13.78 -2.75
C ALA A 60 8.48 -13.18 -2.63
N GLY A 61 7.63 -13.78 -1.79
CA GLY A 61 6.26 -13.32 -1.60
C GLY A 61 6.18 -11.90 -1.02
N ILE A 62 7.02 -11.59 -0.02
CA ILE A 62 7.08 -10.24 0.54
C ILE A 62 7.78 -9.25 -0.38
N GLY A 63 8.80 -9.67 -1.13
CA GLY A 63 9.39 -8.84 -2.19
C GLY A 63 8.34 -8.36 -3.19
N ILE A 64 7.51 -9.28 -3.71
CA ILE A 64 6.39 -8.95 -4.61
C ILE A 64 5.41 -7.99 -3.92
N LYS A 65 5.04 -8.24 -2.66
CA LYS A 65 4.14 -7.37 -1.89
C LYS A 65 4.69 -5.94 -1.79
N ILE A 66 5.99 -5.78 -1.50
CA ILE A 66 6.63 -4.47 -1.38
C ILE A 66 6.63 -3.75 -2.73
N LEU A 67 6.99 -4.43 -3.82
CA LEU A 67 6.97 -3.84 -5.16
C LEU A 67 5.57 -3.38 -5.58
N LEU A 68 4.55 -4.19 -5.31
CA LEU A 68 3.16 -3.81 -5.57
C LEU A 68 2.69 -2.65 -4.69
N ALA A 69 3.07 -2.63 -3.41
CA ALA A 69 2.74 -1.52 -2.51
C ALA A 69 3.39 -0.20 -2.97
N LEU A 70 4.66 -0.25 -3.39
CA LEU A 70 5.34 0.89 -3.98
C LEU A 70 4.68 1.35 -5.28
N HIS A 71 4.27 0.43 -6.15
CA HIS A 71 3.49 0.75 -7.36
C HIS A 71 2.19 1.50 -7.03
N VAL A 72 1.42 1.04 -6.03
CA VAL A 72 0.19 1.72 -5.58
C VAL A 72 0.50 3.15 -5.12
N ILE A 73 1.55 3.32 -4.31
CA ILE A 73 2.01 4.63 -3.83
C ILE A 73 2.43 5.53 -5.00
N THR A 74 3.21 5.02 -5.95
CA THR A 74 3.62 5.75 -7.15
C THR A 74 2.43 6.20 -7.99
N MET A 75 1.44 5.32 -8.21
CA MET A 75 0.23 5.70 -8.95
C MET A 75 -0.56 6.78 -8.21
N ALA A 76 -0.71 6.67 -6.88
CA ALA A 76 -1.37 7.69 -6.08
C ALA A 76 -0.64 9.04 -6.15
N PHE A 77 0.70 9.04 -6.13
CA PHE A 77 1.53 10.22 -6.34
C PHE A 77 1.30 10.85 -7.71
N LEU A 78 1.34 10.05 -8.79
CA LEU A 78 1.14 10.54 -10.15
C LEU A 78 -0.27 11.13 -10.34
N ILE A 79 -1.30 10.52 -9.75
CA ILE A 79 -2.67 11.04 -9.79
C ILE A 79 -2.80 12.33 -8.97
N ALA A 80 -2.18 12.39 -7.78
CA ALA A 80 -2.20 13.58 -6.92
C ALA A 80 -1.47 14.78 -7.53
N ARG A 81 -0.35 14.52 -8.24
CA ARG A 81 0.39 15.54 -8.98
C ARG A 81 -0.43 16.14 -10.13
N GLY A 82 -1.32 15.34 -10.74
CA GLY A 82 -2.09 15.73 -11.90
C GLY A 82 -1.25 15.84 -13.18
N GLY A 83 -1.84 16.43 -14.22
CA GLY A 83 -1.21 16.63 -15.54
C GLY A 83 -1.36 15.46 -16.53
N ALA A 84 -2.11 14.41 -16.19
CA ALA A 84 -2.46 13.34 -17.10
C ALA A 84 -3.89 13.52 -17.65
N SER A 85 -4.16 12.96 -18.84
CA SER A 85 -5.51 12.94 -19.39
C SER A 85 -6.44 12.10 -18.49
N PRO A 86 -7.77 12.38 -18.50
CA PRO A 86 -8.73 11.62 -17.69
C PRO A 86 -8.67 10.10 -17.93
N GLU A 87 -8.45 9.67 -19.18
CA GLU A 87 -8.37 8.27 -19.57
C GLU A 87 -7.11 7.61 -18.99
N LYS A 88 -5.98 8.34 -19.00
CA LYS A 88 -4.72 7.85 -18.46
C LYS A 88 -4.81 7.71 -16.93
N GLU A 89 -5.40 8.68 -16.25
CA GLU A 89 -5.64 8.61 -14.81
C GLU A 89 -6.58 7.47 -14.43
N ALA A 90 -7.65 7.23 -15.21
CA ALA A 90 -8.54 6.11 -14.98
C ALA A 90 -7.82 4.75 -15.08
N ARG A 91 -6.91 4.59 -16.05
CA ARG A 91 -6.06 3.38 -16.16
C ARG A 91 -5.10 3.24 -14.98
N TRP A 92 -4.44 4.32 -14.57
CA TRP A 92 -3.56 4.31 -13.40
C TRP A 92 -4.31 3.93 -12.12
N ARG A 93 -5.49 4.52 -11.91
CA ARG A 93 -6.34 4.21 -10.76
C ARG A 93 -6.78 2.75 -10.75
N LYS A 94 -7.22 2.21 -11.90
CA LYS A 94 -7.59 0.80 -12.05
C LYS A 94 -6.41 -0.14 -11.74
N SER A 95 -5.22 0.18 -12.28
CA SER A 95 -4.00 -0.57 -12.01
C SER A 95 -3.63 -0.53 -10.52
N ALA A 96 -3.69 0.65 -9.89
CA ALA A 96 -3.41 0.80 -8.46
C ALA A 96 -4.39 0.02 -7.59
N LEU A 97 -5.69 0.06 -7.89
CA LEU A 97 -6.69 -0.72 -7.14
C LEU A 97 -6.46 -2.22 -7.27
N GLY A 98 -6.17 -2.71 -8.48
CA GLY A 98 -5.82 -4.12 -8.70
C GLY A 98 -4.59 -4.55 -7.89
N SER A 99 -3.51 -3.77 -7.95
CA SER A 99 -2.29 -4.03 -7.17
C SER A 99 -2.55 -3.97 -5.66
N ALA A 100 -3.37 -3.03 -5.18
CA ALA A 100 -3.70 -2.91 -3.76
C ALA A 100 -4.47 -4.14 -3.25
N VAL A 101 -5.40 -4.68 -4.03
CA VAL A 101 -6.09 -5.94 -3.69
C VAL A 101 -5.08 -7.07 -3.54
N ILE A 102 -4.14 -7.22 -4.48
CA ILE A 102 -3.11 -8.27 -4.40
C ILE A 102 -2.22 -8.08 -3.16
N VAL A 103 -1.82 -6.85 -2.82
CA VAL A 103 -1.04 -6.56 -1.60
C VAL A 103 -1.78 -7.00 -0.34
N ILE A 104 -3.09 -6.76 -0.27
CA ILE A 104 -3.94 -7.18 0.84
C ILE A 104 -4.00 -8.71 0.91
N LEU A 105 -4.24 -9.38 -0.21
CA LEU A 105 -4.32 -10.85 -0.28
C LEU A 105 -3.02 -11.52 0.16
N ILE A 106 -1.86 -11.03 -0.33
CA ILE A 106 -0.55 -11.54 0.12
C ILE A 106 -0.37 -11.30 1.63
N GLY A 107 -0.77 -10.14 2.13
CA GLY A 107 -0.73 -9.83 3.56
C GLY A 107 -1.57 -10.79 4.39
N LEU A 108 -2.80 -11.08 3.97
CA LEU A 108 -3.69 -12.02 4.64
C LEU A 108 -3.14 -13.45 4.59
N TYR A 109 -2.59 -13.87 3.44
CA TYR A 109 -1.99 -15.19 3.28
C TYR A 109 -0.86 -15.45 4.29
N PHE A 110 0.12 -14.56 4.35
CA PHE A 110 1.25 -14.71 5.27
C PHE A 110 0.87 -14.49 6.75
N SER A 111 -0.17 -13.71 7.04
CA SER A 111 -0.58 -13.46 8.43
C SER A 111 -1.39 -14.62 9.03
N ASN A 112 -2.05 -15.43 8.22
CA ASN A 112 -3.00 -16.45 8.68
C ASN A 112 -2.63 -17.88 8.30
N PHE A 113 -1.97 -18.11 7.16
CA PHE A 113 -1.76 -19.46 6.63
C PHE A 113 -0.29 -19.88 6.62
N ALA A 114 0.61 -19.02 6.15
CA ALA A 114 2.03 -19.33 6.00
C ALA A 114 2.88 -18.91 7.22
N ARG A 115 2.35 -19.09 8.44
CA ARG A 115 3.06 -18.77 9.70
C ARG A 115 4.22 -19.72 9.96
#